data_AF-A0A8T3XTT2-F1
#
_entry.id   AF-A0A8T3XTT2-F1
#
_cell.length_a   1.000
_cell.length_b   1.000
_cell.length_c   1.000
_cell.angle_alpha   90.00
_cell.angle_beta   90.00
_cell.angle_gamma   90.00
#
_symmetry.space_group_name_H-M   'P 1'
#
loop_
_entity.id
_entity.type
_entity.pdbx_description
1 polymer ?
#
loop_
_entity_poly.entity_id
_entity_poly.type
_entity_poly.pdbx_seq_one_letter_code
_entity_poly.pdbx_strand_id
1 'polypeptide(L)'
;MSEIQQITQHLNELRTRILRIVIAVGIVTVFILSFHFTPIEFSGVILYYPEPQPLDNIAAQIANQMRIQLVPEGVALIQTAPGQAFFAQIYIAALVGIVVSMPVVVRELSGFIAPAL
;
A
#
# COMPACT_ATOMS: atom_id res chain seq x y z
N MET A 1 28.40 19.31 25.45
CA MET A 1 27.88 19.73 24.13
C MET A 1 27.88 18.60 23.09
N SER A 2 28.76 17.58 23.18
CA SER A 2 28.82 16.46 22.23
C SER A 2 27.60 15.52 22.25
N GLU A 3 27.03 15.21 23.41
CA GLU A 3 25.94 14.22 23.54
C GLU A 3 24.62 14.69 22.89
N ILE A 4 24.24 15.97 23.09
CA ILE A 4 23.06 16.55 22.44
C ILE A 4 23.21 16.53 20.91
N GLN A 5 24.43 16.71 20.42
CA GLN A 5 24.75 16.72 18.99
C GLN A 5 24.68 15.31 18.38
N GLN A 6 25.08 14.26 19.12
CA GLN A 6 24.91 12.87 18.71
C GLN A 6 23.44 12.41 18.71
N ILE A 7 22.65 12.83 19.70
CA ILE A 7 21.21 12.53 19.77
C ILE A 7 20.48 13.20 18.61
N THR A 8 20.76 14.48 18.34
CA THR A 8 20.14 15.19 17.20
C THR A 8 20.56 14.59 15.85
N GLN A 9 21.78 14.07 15.73
CA GLN A 9 22.20 13.32 14.54
C GLN A 9 21.38 12.03 14.36
N HIS A 10 21.24 11.21 15.41
CA HIS A 10 20.42 9.99 15.34
C HIS A 10 18.95 10.27 15.01
N LEU A 11 18.37 11.32 15.62
CA LEU A 11 17.01 11.74 15.32
C LEU A 11 16.84 12.22 13.88
N ASN A 12 17.85 12.92 13.32
CA ASN A 12 17.83 13.33 11.92
C ASN A 12 17.92 12.13 10.97
N GLU A 13 18.77 11.14 11.27
CA GLU A 13 18.84 9.91 10.48
C GLU A 13 17.51 9.14 10.50
N LEU A 14 16.91 8.99 11.68
CA LEU A 14 15.60 8.37 11.84
C LEU A 14 14.52 9.10 11.02
N ARG A 15 14.47 10.43 11.12
CA ARG A 15 13.55 11.26 10.33
C ARG A 15 13.72 11.02 8.82
N THR A 16 14.95 11.05 8.31
CA THR A 16 15.21 10.88 6.88
C THR A 16 14.79 9.51 6.38
N ARG A 17 15.03 8.45 7.15
CA ARG A 17 14.64 7.08 6.81
C ARG A 17 13.13 6.90 6.84
N ILE A 18 12.47 7.39 7.88
CA ILE A 18 11.00 7.37 7.99
C ILE A 18 10.38 8.11 6.80
N LEU A 19 10.89 9.27 6.42
CA LEU A 19 10.38 10.01 5.26
C LEU A 19 10.50 9.20 3.96
N ARG A 20 11.61 8.50 3.73
CA ARG A 20 11.76 7.62 2.56
C ARG A 20 10.75 6.48 2.55
N ILE A 21 10.51 5.85 3.70
CA ILE A 21 9.50 4.79 3.85
C ILE A 21 8.11 5.34 3.54
N VAL A 22 7.74 6.47 4.15
CA VAL A 22 6.42 7.09 3.95
C VAL A 22 6.22 7.48 2.48
N ILE A 23 7.23 8.04 1.82
CA ILE A 23 7.16 8.37 0.39
C ILE A 23 6.99 7.11 -0.46
N ALA A 24 7.76 6.04 -0.20
CA ALA A 24 7.65 4.79 -0.95
C ALA A 24 6.25 4.17 -0.80
N VAL A 25 5.76 4.02 0.44
CA VAL A 25 4.41 3.52 0.73
C VAL A 25 3.35 4.40 0.10
N GLY A 26 3.50 5.74 0.19
CA GLY A 26 2.58 6.69 -0.40
C GLY A 26 2.48 6.57 -1.92
N ILE A 27 3.61 6.47 -2.62
CA ILE A 27 3.65 6.28 -4.08
C ILE A 27 2.94 4.98 -4.48
N VAL A 28 3.24 3.87 -3.79
CA VAL A 28 2.60 2.58 -4.07
C VAL A 28 1.09 2.63 -3.76
N THR A 29 0.70 3.27 -2.67
CA THR A 29 -0.72 3.43 -2.30
C THR A 29 -1.49 4.24 -3.34
N VAL A 30 -0.91 5.36 -3.80
CA VAL A 30 -1.51 6.19 -4.87
C VAL A 30 -1.62 5.39 -6.16
N PHE A 31 -0.60 4.60 -6.50
CA PHE A 31 -0.65 3.72 -7.67
C PHE A 31 -1.81 2.72 -7.57
N ILE A 32 -1.95 2.02 -6.43
CA ILE A 32 -3.04 1.05 -6.20
C ILE A 32 -4.43 1.69 -6.29
N LEU A 33 -4.58 2.95 -5.84
CA LEU A 33 -5.85 3.69 -5.92
C LEU A 33 -6.13 4.25 -7.31
N SER A 34 -5.11 4.45 -8.14
CA SER A 34 -5.23 5.11 -9.43
C SER A 34 -5.43 4.12 -10.57
N PHE A 35 -4.81 2.94 -10.48
CA PHE A 35 -4.81 1.95 -11.55
C PHE A 35 -5.77 0.79 -11.28
N HIS A 36 -6.27 0.22 -12.36
CA HIS A 36 -7.01 -1.02 -12.44
C HIS A 36 -6.24 -2.00 -13.32
N PHE A 37 -6.16 -3.27 -12.94
CA PHE A 37 -5.62 -4.31 -13.82
C PHE A 37 -6.74 -4.93 -14.66
N THR A 38 -6.80 -4.59 -15.94
CA THR A 38 -7.70 -5.25 -16.90
C THR A 38 -6.96 -6.41 -17.60
N PRO A 39 -7.51 -7.64 -17.60
CA PRO A 39 -6.97 -8.73 -18.40
C PRO A 39 -7.40 -8.54 -19.86
N ILE A 40 -6.43 -8.40 -20.77
CA ILE A 40 -6.68 -8.38 -22.21
C ILE A 40 -6.12 -9.66 -22.81
N GLU A 41 -6.96 -10.41 -23.52
CA GLU A 41 -6.53 -11.59 -24.27
C GLU A 41 -5.93 -11.16 -25.60
N PHE A 42 -4.62 -11.39 -25.77
CA PHE A 42 -3.95 -11.21 -27.05
C PHE A 42 -3.28 -12.52 -27.47
N SER A 43 -3.77 -13.12 -28.57
CA SER A 43 -3.20 -14.35 -29.15
C SER A 43 -3.08 -15.55 -28.17
N GLY A 44 -3.98 -15.66 -27.19
CA GLY A 44 -3.98 -16.75 -26.19
C GLY A 44 -3.10 -16.50 -24.95
N VAL A 45 -2.49 -15.33 -24.82
CA VAL A 45 -1.76 -14.90 -23.61
C VAL A 45 -2.58 -13.83 -22.89
N ILE A 46 -2.81 -14.02 -21.59
CA ILE A 46 -3.51 -13.06 -20.72
C ILE A 46 -2.50 -11.99 -20.31
N LEU A 47 -2.63 -10.78 -20.83
CA LEU A 47 -1.77 -9.65 -20.46
C LEU A 47 -2.54 -8.68 -19.56
N TYR A 48 -1.98 -8.39 -18.38
CA TYR A 48 -2.56 -7.44 -17.43
C TYR A 48 -1.97 -6.05 -17.69
N TYR A 49 -2.81 -5.12 -18.14
CA TYR A 49 -2.42 -3.73 -18.37
C TYR A 49 -3.01 -2.83 -17.29
N PRO A 50 -2.23 -1.91 -16.69
CA PRO A 50 -2.75 -0.95 -15.73
C PRO A 50 -3.45 0.21 -16.46
N GLU A 51 -4.78 0.28 -16.36
CA GLU A 51 -5.59 1.39 -16.87
C GLU A 51 -5.95 2.36 -15.72
N PRO A 52 -5.83 3.69 -15.91
CA PRO A 52 -6.20 4.64 -14.87
C PRO A 52 -7.72 4.71 -14.69
N GLN A 53 -8.25 4.00 -13.68
CA GLN A 53 -9.67 3.96 -13.36
C GLN A 53 -9.87 4.10 -11.84
N PRO A 54 -10.04 5.35 -11.33
CA PRO A 54 -10.07 5.61 -9.89
C PRO A 54 -11.26 5.00 -9.15
N LEU A 55 -12.39 4.78 -9.84
CA LEU A 55 -13.63 4.25 -9.27
C LEU A 55 -13.59 2.73 -9.05
N ASP A 56 -12.94 2.02 -9.96
CA ASP A 56 -12.74 0.57 -9.90
C ASP A 56 -11.24 0.31 -9.91
N ASN A 57 -10.59 0.60 -8.80
CA ASN A 57 -9.13 0.50 -8.68
C ASN A 57 -8.68 -0.90 -8.20
N ILE A 58 -7.38 -1.15 -8.16
CA ILE A 58 -6.82 -2.42 -7.68
C ILE A 58 -7.31 -2.75 -6.24
N ALA A 59 -7.48 -1.76 -5.37
CA ALA A 59 -8.03 -1.99 -4.03
C ALA A 59 -9.48 -2.47 -4.07
N ALA A 60 -10.30 -1.97 -5.01
CA ALA A 60 -11.65 -2.45 -5.24
C ALA A 60 -11.67 -3.91 -5.74
N GLN A 61 -10.75 -4.27 -6.65
CA GLN A 61 -10.60 -5.66 -7.10
C GLN A 61 -10.27 -6.60 -5.94
N ILE A 62 -9.31 -6.21 -5.09
CA ILE A 62 -8.91 -6.98 -3.90
C ILE A 62 -10.09 -7.07 -2.92
N ALA A 63 -10.83 -5.97 -2.69
CA ALA A 63 -12.01 -5.97 -1.83
C ALA A 63 -13.10 -6.93 -2.31
N ASN A 64 -13.38 -6.94 -3.62
CA ASN A 64 -14.38 -7.83 -4.19
C ASN A 64 -13.91 -9.30 -4.15
N GLN A 65 -12.61 -9.55 -4.35
CA GLN A 65 -12.05 -10.88 -4.21
C GLN A 65 -12.17 -11.40 -2.78
N MET A 66 -11.86 -10.56 -1.78
CA MET A 66 -12.07 -10.88 -0.37
C MET A 66 -13.55 -11.13 -0.07
N ARG A 67 -14.47 -10.33 -0.63
CA ARG A 67 -15.91 -10.54 -0.49
C ARG A 67 -16.32 -11.91 -0.99
N ILE A 68 -15.87 -12.30 -2.18
CA ILE A 68 -16.23 -13.60 -2.79
C ILE A 68 -15.67 -14.77 -1.99
N GLN A 69 -14.46 -14.65 -1.43
CA GLN A 69 -13.79 -15.75 -0.73
C GLN A 69 -14.16 -15.87 0.75
N LEU A 70 -14.47 -14.76 1.42
CA LEU A 70 -14.63 -14.72 2.87
C LEU A 70 -16.09 -14.58 3.32
N VAL A 71 -17.00 -14.18 2.43
CA VAL A 71 -18.42 -13.99 2.78
C VAL A 71 -19.19 -15.27 2.45
N PRO A 72 -19.88 -15.89 3.43
CA PRO A 72 -20.70 -17.07 3.21
C PRO A 72 -21.86 -16.82 2.23
N GLU A 73 -22.34 -17.90 1.61
CA GLU A 73 -23.53 -17.86 0.77
C GLU A 73 -24.74 -17.36 1.59
N GLY A 74 -25.47 -16.38 1.03
CA GLY A 74 -26.62 -15.75 1.69
C GLY A 74 -26.31 -14.52 2.54
N VAL A 75 -25.04 -14.12 2.70
CA VAL A 75 -24.66 -12.88 3.38
C VAL A 75 -24.23 -11.83 2.36
N ALA A 76 -24.82 -10.63 2.45
CA ALA A 76 -24.45 -9.49 1.62
C ALA A 76 -23.76 -8.42 2.47
N LEU A 77 -22.61 -7.95 2.00
CA LEU A 77 -21.99 -6.75 2.56
C LEU A 77 -22.79 -5.53 2.09
N ILE A 78 -23.43 -4.85 3.03
CA ILE A 78 -24.15 -3.59 2.77
C ILE A 78 -23.31 -2.40 3.22
N GLN A 79 -23.42 -1.29 2.50
CA GLN A 79 -22.87 -0.03 2.98
C GLN A 79 -23.85 0.56 4.00
N THR A 80 -23.39 0.76 5.22
CA THR A 80 -24.21 1.33 6.30
C THR A 80 -24.16 2.85 6.31
N ALA A 81 -23.16 3.44 5.61
CA ALA A 81 -23.00 4.89 5.46
C ALA A 81 -22.50 5.27 4.06
N PRO A 82 -22.86 6.46 3.55
CA PRO A 82 -22.33 6.96 2.30
C PRO A 82 -20.81 7.15 2.38
N GLY A 83 -20.10 6.71 1.33
CA GLY A 83 -18.63 6.83 1.25
C GLY A 83 -17.85 5.70 1.94
N GLN A 84 -18.52 4.78 2.65
CA GLN A 84 -17.84 3.67 3.34
C GLN A 84 -17.04 2.78 2.38
N ALA A 85 -17.58 2.50 1.18
CA ALA A 85 -16.83 1.73 0.17
C ALA A 85 -15.55 2.42 -0.29
N PHE A 86 -15.56 3.74 -0.44
CA PHE A 86 -14.37 4.51 -0.82
C PHE A 86 -13.30 4.47 0.28
N PHE A 87 -13.68 4.68 1.54
CA PHE A 87 -12.73 4.57 2.65
C PHE A 87 -12.16 3.16 2.81
N ALA A 88 -12.99 2.12 2.59
CA ALA A 88 -12.51 0.74 2.59
C ALA A 88 -11.41 0.52 1.54
N GLN A 89 -11.57 1.08 0.33
CA GLN A 89 -10.53 1.01 -0.70
C GLN A 89 -9.25 1.72 -0.27
N ILE A 90 -9.31 2.89 0.37
CA ILE A 90 -8.12 3.58 0.91
C ILE A 90 -7.39 2.71 1.93
N TYR A 91 -8.12 2.09 2.86
CA TYR A 91 -7.50 1.23 3.87
C TYR A 91 -6.84 -0.01 3.27
N ILE A 92 -7.51 -0.66 2.30
CA ILE A 92 -6.96 -1.80 1.59
C ILE A 92 -5.73 -1.38 0.79
N ALA A 93 -5.79 -0.26 0.06
CA ALA A 93 -4.67 0.25 -0.71
C ALA A 93 -3.46 0.58 0.18
N ALA A 94 -3.67 1.20 1.34
CA ALA A 94 -2.61 1.51 2.29
C ALA A 94 -1.98 0.22 2.85
N LEU A 95 -2.80 -0.76 3.22
CA LEU A 95 -2.33 -2.04 3.75
C LEU A 95 -1.50 -2.81 2.70
N VAL A 96 -2.02 -2.94 1.48
CA VAL A 96 -1.31 -3.57 0.37
C VAL A 96 -0.05 -2.77 0.02
N GLY A 97 -0.14 -1.44 0.03
CA GLY A 97 0.98 -0.54 -0.22
C GLY A 97 2.12 -0.74 0.77
N ILE A 98 1.83 -0.94 2.05
CA ILE A 98 2.82 -1.29 3.08
C ILE A 98 3.44 -2.65 2.77
N VAL A 99 2.62 -3.68 2.50
CA VAL A 99 3.10 -5.04 2.21
C VAL A 99 4.03 -5.05 0.99
N VAL A 100 3.64 -4.38 -0.10
CA VAL A 100 4.44 -4.28 -1.32
C VAL A 100 5.71 -3.47 -1.08
N SER A 101 5.66 -2.45 -0.23
CA SER A 101 6.83 -1.62 0.12
C SER A 101 7.74 -2.26 1.17
N MET A 102 7.44 -3.47 1.66
CA MET A 102 8.24 -4.16 2.68
C MET A 102 9.73 -4.26 2.36
N PRO A 103 10.19 -4.52 1.11
CA PRO A 103 11.62 -4.53 0.80
C PRO A 103 12.30 -3.19 1.10
N VAL A 104 11.62 -2.07 0.86
CA VAL A 104 12.12 -0.72 1.17
C VAL A 104 12.12 -0.50 2.69
N VAL A 105 11.03 -0.85 3.36
CA VAL A 105 10.90 -0.75 4.82
C VAL A 105 12.03 -1.51 5.51
N VAL A 106 12.25 -2.77 5.13
CA VAL A 106 13.28 -3.64 5.70
C VAL A 106 14.67 -3.06 5.45
N ARG A 107 14.96 -2.54 4.25
CA ARG A 107 16.26 -1.93 3.93
C ARG A 107 16.54 -0.69 4.79
N GLU A 108 15.57 0.19 4.96
CA GLU A 108 15.75 1.42 5.73
C GLU A 108 15.85 1.12 7.25
N LEU A 109 15.11 0.13 7.75
CA LEU A 109 15.19 -0.33 9.14
C LEU A 109 16.51 -1.06 9.43
N SER A 110 16.91 -2.01 8.59
CA SER A 110 18.17 -2.74 8.78
C SER A 110 19.36 -1.80 8.67
N GLY A 111 19.34 -0.85 7.74
CA GLY A 111 20.37 0.18 7.61
C GLY A 111 20.43 1.18 8.78
N PHE A 112 19.39 1.26 9.62
CA PHE A 112 19.40 2.05 10.86
C PHE A 112 19.96 1.24 12.03
N ILE A 113 19.58 -0.04 12.13
CA ILE A 113 19.98 -0.93 13.24
C ILE A 113 21.43 -1.43 13.07
N ALA A 114 21.85 -1.79 11.85
CA ALA A 114 23.16 -2.35 11.58
C ALA A 114 24.36 -1.48 11.99
N PRO A 115 24.37 -0.14 11.83
CA PRO A 115 25.44 0.70 12.34
C PRO A 115 25.33 1.01 13.85
N ALA A 116 24.23 0.64 14.51
CA ALA A 116 23.98 0.90 15.93
C ALA A 116 24.31 -0.30 16.85
N LEU A 117 24.58 -1.48 16.28
CA LEU A 117 25.10 -2.69 16.94
C LEU A 117 26.59 -2.86 16.63
#